data_AF-A0A7X2MTX0-F1
#
_entry.id   AF-A0A7X2MTX0-F1
#
_cell.length_a   1.000
_cell.length_b   1.000
_cell.length_c   1.000
_cell.angle_alpha   90.00
_cell.angle_beta   90.00
_cell.angle_gamma   90.00
#
_symmetry.space_group_name_H-M   'P 1'
#
loop_
_entity.id
_entity.type
_entity.pdbx_description
1 polymer ?
#
loop_
_entity_poly.entity_id
_entity_poly.type
_entity_poly.pdbx_seq_one_letter_code
_entity_poly.pdbx_strand_id
1 'polypeptide(L)'
;VKKAEQYLLENETTKNYLSIDGLADFARCTQALLFGNQSPLISAGRARTAQTPGGTGALRVAADFLATQTSVKRVWISNPSWPNHNNVFNAAGLEVCEYHYYDAANHTLDFDGMLASLKQVQPGDVVLFHGCCHNPTGIDPTAEQWQQLAQLSQANG
;
A
#
# COMPACT_ATOMS: atom_id res chain seq x y z
N VAL A 1 -19.95 3.06 -10.79
CA VAL A 1 -19.30 3.14 -12.11
C VAL A 1 -20.18 3.83 -13.16
N LYS A 2 -21.35 3.30 -13.54
CA LYS A 2 -22.21 3.89 -14.60
C LYS A 2 -22.56 5.37 -14.47
N LYS A 3 -22.88 5.86 -13.27
CA LYS A 3 -23.14 7.29 -13.04
C LYS A 3 -21.92 8.18 -13.31
N ALA A 4 -20.72 7.71 -12.97
CA ALA A 4 -19.49 8.48 -13.21
C ALA A 4 -19.14 8.49 -14.70
N GLU A 5 -19.31 7.37 -15.40
CA GLU A 5 -19.14 7.30 -16.86
C GLU A 5 -20.09 8.27 -17.58
N GLN A 6 -21.37 8.30 -17.20
CA GLN A 6 -22.36 9.23 -17.76
C GLN A 6 -21.98 10.69 -17.47
N TYR A 7 -21.58 11.01 -16.23
CA TYR A 7 -21.15 12.35 -15.87
C TYR A 7 -19.97 12.83 -16.73
N LEU A 8 -18.96 11.97 -16.93
CA LEU A 8 -17.83 12.29 -17.81
C LEU A 8 -18.28 12.51 -19.25
N LEU A 9 -19.15 11.65 -19.79
CA LEU A 9 -19.70 11.81 -21.15
C LEU A 9 -20.43 13.15 -21.34
N GLU A 10 -21.17 13.59 -20.33
CA GLU A 10 -21.97 14.81 -20.37
C GLU A 10 -21.15 16.09 -20.10
N ASN A 11 -20.05 16.01 -19.34
CA ASN A 11 -19.35 17.20 -18.81
C ASN A 11 -17.88 17.32 -19.25
N GLU A 12 -17.27 16.31 -19.86
CA GLU A 12 -15.89 16.40 -20.35
C GLU A 12 -15.80 17.38 -21.54
N THR A 13 -15.04 18.45 -21.37
CA THR A 13 -14.85 19.50 -22.39
C THR A 13 -13.53 19.40 -23.14
N THR A 14 -12.62 18.52 -22.70
CA THR A 14 -11.28 18.35 -23.29
C THR A 14 -10.74 16.95 -23.06
N LYS A 15 -9.86 16.50 -23.96
CA LYS A 15 -9.09 15.25 -23.89
C LYS A 15 -7.58 15.50 -23.90
N ASN A 16 -7.19 16.70 -23.49
CA ASN A 16 -5.78 17.06 -23.41
C ASN A 16 -5.06 16.15 -22.41
N TYR A 17 -3.76 15.98 -22.64
CA TYR A 17 -2.91 15.25 -21.72
C TYR A 17 -2.95 15.88 -20.32
N LEU A 18 -2.99 15.01 -19.31
CA LEU A 18 -2.83 15.39 -17.92
C LEU A 18 -1.37 15.72 -17.63
N SER A 19 -1.13 16.34 -16.47
CA SER A 19 0.23 16.38 -15.91
C SER A 19 0.72 14.97 -15.58
N ILE A 20 2.03 14.79 -15.42
CA ILE A 20 2.65 13.49 -15.11
C ILE A 20 2.02 12.87 -13.85
N ASP A 21 1.76 13.68 -12.82
CA ASP A 21 1.19 13.22 -11.56
C ASP A 21 -0.35 13.07 -11.61
N GLY A 22 -0.98 13.40 -12.75
CA GLY A 22 -2.42 13.33 -12.97
C GLY A 22 -3.16 14.64 -12.66
N LEU A 23 -4.42 14.51 -12.23
CA LEU A 23 -5.28 15.64 -11.89
C LEU A 23 -5.04 16.12 -10.45
N ALA A 24 -4.86 17.42 -10.25
CA ALA A 24 -4.67 18.00 -8.91
C ALA A 24 -5.86 17.73 -7.97
N ASP A 25 -7.09 17.78 -8.49
CA ASP A 25 -8.28 17.43 -7.69
C ASP A 25 -8.36 15.95 -7.35
N PHE A 26 -7.88 15.06 -8.22
CA PHE A 26 -7.78 13.64 -7.90
C PHE A 26 -6.83 13.42 -6.73
N ALA A 27 -5.66 14.07 -6.73
CA ALA A 27 -4.71 14.03 -5.63
C ALA A 27 -5.33 14.55 -4.32
N ARG A 28 -5.95 15.74 -4.35
CA ARG A 28 -6.60 16.34 -3.18
C ARG A 28 -7.70 15.44 -2.60
N CYS A 29 -8.61 14.95 -3.44
CA CYS A 29 -9.71 14.08 -3.01
C CYS A 29 -9.22 12.74 -2.48
N THR A 30 -8.18 12.15 -3.09
CA THR A 30 -7.57 10.89 -2.62
C THR A 30 -6.92 11.06 -1.24
N GLN A 31 -6.16 12.14 -1.02
CA GLN A 31 -5.56 12.43 0.28
C GLN A 31 -6.64 12.64 1.36
N ALA A 32 -7.68 13.41 1.06
CA ALA A 32 -8.79 13.63 1.97
C ALA A 32 -9.54 12.32 2.32
N LEU A 33 -9.70 11.41 1.35
CA LEU A 33 -10.31 10.11 1.57
C LEU A 33 -9.46 9.22 2.50
N LEU A 34 -8.14 9.21 2.32
CA LEU A 34 -7.24 8.35 3.09
C LEU A 34 -6.93 8.88 4.49
N PHE A 35 -6.73 10.20 4.63
CA PHE A 35 -6.23 10.80 5.87
C PHE A 35 -7.27 11.67 6.59
N GLY A 36 -8.42 11.95 5.96
CA GLY A 36 -9.42 12.90 6.44
C GLY A 36 -9.15 14.34 6.01
N ASN A 37 -10.22 15.12 5.80
CA ASN A 37 -10.17 16.50 5.29
C ASN A 37 -9.28 17.46 6.10
N GLN A 38 -9.16 17.25 7.41
CA GLN A 38 -8.44 18.13 8.33
C GLN A 38 -7.10 17.54 8.79
N SER A 39 -6.55 16.58 8.03
CA SER A 39 -5.29 15.94 8.40
C SER A 39 -4.12 16.94 8.49
N PRO A 40 -3.36 16.95 9.60
CA PRO A 40 -2.10 17.70 9.69
C PRO A 40 -1.09 17.29 8.62
N LEU A 41 -1.15 16.05 8.12
CA LEU A 41 -0.26 15.56 7.06
C LEU A 41 -0.49 16.28 5.74
N ILE A 42 -1.76 16.60 5.43
CA ILE A 42 -2.15 17.32 4.22
C ILE A 42 -1.77 18.79 4.37
N SER A 43 -2.19 19.44 5.45
CA SER A 43 -1.92 20.88 5.68
C SER A 43 -0.44 21.21 5.83
N ALA A 44 0.37 20.30 6.38
CA ALA A 44 1.83 20.45 6.44
C ALA A 44 2.55 20.06 5.13
N GLY A 45 1.82 19.68 4.08
CA GLY A 45 2.40 19.31 2.79
C GLY A 45 3.28 18.06 2.84
N ARG A 46 3.00 17.12 3.75
CA ARG A 46 3.74 15.86 3.92
C ARG A 46 3.16 14.69 3.13
N ALA A 47 1.96 14.83 2.57
CA ALA A 47 1.38 13.88 1.64
C ALA A 47 1.71 14.26 0.18
N ARG A 48 2.07 13.26 -0.63
CA ARG A 48 2.27 13.37 -2.08
C ARG A 48 1.47 12.28 -2.78
N THR A 49 0.93 12.59 -3.96
CA THR A 49 0.06 11.69 -4.69
C THR A 49 0.32 11.83 -6.18
N ALA A 50 0.51 10.70 -6.85
CA ALA A 50 0.50 10.60 -8.30
C ALA A 50 -0.62 9.61 -8.69
N GLN A 51 -1.41 9.98 -9.68
CA GLN A 51 -2.49 9.15 -10.19
C GLN A 51 -1.94 7.99 -11.04
N THR A 52 -2.43 6.77 -10.81
CA THR A 52 -1.99 5.57 -11.54
C THR A 52 -3.16 4.77 -12.11
N PRO A 53 -2.92 3.88 -13.11
CA PRO A 53 -3.90 2.92 -13.59
C PRO A 53 -4.21 1.86 -12.52
N GLY A 54 -5.14 2.18 -11.61
CA GLY A 54 -5.55 1.32 -10.51
C GLY A 54 -4.44 1.03 -9.49
N GLY A 55 -4.74 0.10 -8.57
CA GLY A 55 -3.83 -0.28 -7.48
C GLY A 55 -2.56 -0.99 -7.95
N THR A 56 -2.64 -1.83 -8.99
CA THR A 56 -1.46 -2.49 -9.57
C THR A 56 -0.47 -1.47 -10.12
N GLY A 57 -0.95 -0.43 -10.82
CA GLY A 57 -0.10 0.66 -11.29
C GLY A 57 0.55 1.43 -10.14
N ALA A 58 -0.19 1.66 -9.05
CA ALA A 58 0.33 2.30 -7.85
C ALA A 58 1.48 1.49 -7.23
N LEU A 59 1.28 0.18 -7.06
CA LEU A 59 2.30 -0.72 -6.52
C LEU A 59 3.53 -0.78 -7.42
N ARG A 60 3.35 -0.80 -8.75
CA ARG A 60 4.47 -0.82 -9.69
C ARG A 60 5.30 0.45 -9.62
N VAL A 61 4.67 1.63 -9.65
CA VAL A 61 5.38 2.91 -9.53
C VAL A 61 6.09 3.00 -8.17
N ALA A 62 5.44 2.57 -7.08
CA ALA A 62 6.08 2.53 -5.77
C ALA A 62 7.27 1.58 -5.73
N ALA A 63 7.17 0.38 -6.32
CA ALA A 63 8.26 -0.59 -6.37
C ALA A 63 9.47 -0.05 -7.16
N ASP A 64 9.24 0.54 -8.34
CA ASP A 64 10.31 1.16 -9.14
C ASP A 64 10.94 2.35 -8.40
N PHE A 65 10.15 3.16 -7.69
CA PHE A 65 10.66 4.24 -6.84
C PHE A 65 11.55 3.71 -5.72
N LEU A 66 11.11 2.68 -4.99
CA LEU A 66 11.93 2.05 -3.95
C LEU A 66 13.24 1.52 -4.52
N ALA A 67 13.20 0.81 -5.65
CA ALA A 67 14.38 0.20 -6.26
C ALA A 67 15.40 1.21 -6.80
N THR A 68 14.93 2.37 -7.30
CA THR A 68 15.78 3.33 -8.03
C THR A 68 16.11 4.60 -7.25
N GLN A 69 15.26 5.01 -6.31
CA GLN A 69 15.39 6.26 -5.56
C GLN A 69 15.74 6.05 -4.08
N THR A 70 15.84 4.79 -3.64
CA THR A 70 16.22 4.45 -2.27
C THR A 70 17.26 3.32 -2.25
N SER A 71 17.73 2.95 -1.06
CA SER A 71 18.63 1.81 -0.86
C SER A 71 17.90 0.47 -0.64
N VAL A 72 16.57 0.46 -0.72
CA VAL A 72 15.74 -0.73 -0.47
C VAL A 72 16.11 -1.85 -1.44
N LYS A 73 16.27 -3.06 -0.89
CA LYS A 73 16.52 -4.29 -1.66
C LYS A 73 15.49 -5.38 -1.44
N ARG A 74 14.79 -5.35 -0.30
CA ARG A 74 13.83 -6.37 0.10
C ARG A 74 12.49 -5.77 0.45
N VAL A 75 11.44 -6.50 0.09
CA VAL A 75 10.07 -6.24 0.52
C VAL A 75 9.50 -7.48 1.17
N TRP A 76 8.85 -7.29 2.32
CA TRP A 76 8.20 -8.35 3.07
C TRP A 76 6.69 -8.32 2.82
N ILE A 77 6.12 -9.45 2.41
CA ILE A 77 4.69 -9.62 2.18
C ILE A 77 4.11 -10.70 3.10
N SER A 78 2.82 -10.66 3.38
CA SER A 78 2.16 -11.71 4.18
C SER A 78 2.23 -13.08 3.48
N ASN A 79 2.31 -14.16 4.25
CA ASN A 79 2.08 -15.51 3.75
C ASN A 79 0.72 -16.05 4.27
N PRO A 80 -0.29 -16.24 3.40
CA PRO A 80 -0.31 -15.93 1.96
C PRO A 80 -0.53 -14.43 1.66
N SER A 81 -0.42 -14.03 0.39
CA SER A 81 -0.76 -12.67 -0.10
C SER A 81 -1.48 -12.72 -1.45
N TRP A 82 -1.92 -11.56 -1.94
CA TRP A 82 -2.42 -11.43 -3.32
C TRP A 82 -1.33 -11.91 -4.30
N PRO A 83 -1.61 -12.90 -5.18
CA PRO A 83 -0.57 -13.58 -5.97
C PRO A 83 0.32 -12.65 -6.79
N ASN A 84 -0.21 -11.51 -7.25
CA ASN A 84 0.52 -10.59 -8.10
C ASN A 84 1.49 -9.67 -7.34
N HIS A 85 1.48 -9.64 -6.00
CA HIS A 85 2.50 -8.91 -5.23
C HIS A 85 3.90 -9.41 -5.59
N ASN A 86 4.11 -10.72 -5.61
CA ASN A 86 5.37 -11.34 -6.01
C ASN A 86 5.84 -10.85 -7.38
N ASN A 87 4.96 -10.88 -8.38
CA ASN A 87 5.31 -10.46 -9.73
C ASN A 87 5.67 -8.98 -9.82
N VAL A 88 4.92 -8.11 -9.14
CA VAL A 88 5.16 -6.66 -9.18
C VAL A 88 6.52 -6.31 -8.60
N PHE A 89 6.86 -6.84 -7.43
CA PHE A 89 8.10 -6.47 -6.74
C PHE A 89 9.34 -7.15 -7.33
N ASN A 90 9.23 -8.42 -7.74
CA ASN A 90 10.32 -9.09 -8.46
C ASN A 90 10.62 -8.39 -9.81
N ALA A 91 9.59 -7.90 -10.52
CA ALA A 91 9.79 -7.16 -11.76
C ALA A 91 10.45 -5.78 -11.57
N ALA A 92 10.46 -5.24 -10.36
CA ALA A 92 11.22 -4.04 -9.98
C ALA A 92 12.64 -4.38 -9.46
N GLY A 93 13.00 -5.66 -9.39
CA GLY A 93 14.29 -6.13 -8.89
C GLY A 93 14.41 -6.14 -7.37
N LEU A 94 13.29 -6.09 -6.64
CA LEU A 94 13.28 -6.26 -5.18
C LEU A 94 13.12 -7.74 -4.84
N GLU A 95 13.92 -8.22 -3.88
CA GLU A 95 13.74 -9.55 -3.30
C GLU A 95 12.46 -9.55 -2.45
N VAL A 96 11.61 -10.56 -2.67
CA VAL A 96 10.36 -10.73 -1.91
C VAL A 96 10.58 -11.74 -0.79
N CYS A 97 10.45 -11.26 0.44
CA CYS A 97 10.45 -12.06 1.66
C CYS A 97 9.02 -12.21 2.19
N GLU A 98 8.80 -13.18 3.07
CA GLU A 98 7.48 -13.46 3.63
C GLU A 98 7.45 -13.34 5.16
N TYR A 99 6.35 -12.81 5.69
CA TYR A 99 6.04 -12.86 7.12
C TYR A 99 4.80 -13.72 7.40
N HIS A 100 4.80 -14.42 8.52
CA HIS A 100 3.66 -15.26 8.92
C HIS A 100 2.39 -14.40 9.09
N TYR A 101 1.25 -14.95 8.68
CA TYR A 101 -0.01 -14.23 8.75
C TYR A 101 -1.19 -15.14 9.03
N TYR A 102 -1.33 -16.23 8.28
CA TYR A 102 -2.50 -17.10 8.37
C TYR A 102 -2.22 -18.39 9.13
N ASP A 103 -2.96 -18.61 10.22
CA ASP A 103 -3.01 -19.90 10.90
C ASP A 103 -3.99 -20.82 10.14
N ALA A 104 -3.45 -21.75 9.36
CA ALA A 104 -4.24 -22.69 8.58
C ALA A 104 -5.00 -23.73 9.43
N ALA A 105 -4.55 -24.01 10.66
CA ALA A 105 -5.20 -24.97 11.54
C ALA A 105 -6.44 -24.37 12.21
N ASN A 106 -6.35 -23.10 12.63
CA ASN A 106 -7.42 -22.40 13.33
C ASN A 106 -8.24 -21.46 12.42
N HIS A 107 -7.80 -21.22 11.19
CA HIS A 107 -8.40 -20.26 10.25
C HIS A 107 -8.45 -18.83 10.81
N THR A 108 -7.38 -18.41 11.50
CA THR A 108 -7.27 -17.10 12.15
C THR A 108 -5.97 -16.39 11.78
N LEU A 109 -5.78 -15.17 12.30
CA LEU A 109 -4.52 -14.44 12.18
C LEU A 109 -3.49 -15.05 13.15
N ASP A 110 -2.38 -15.54 12.61
CA ASP A 110 -1.19 -15.90 13.39
C ASP A 110 -0.41 -14.62 13.75
N PHE A 111 -0.92 -13.88 14.73
CA PHE A 111 -0.35 -12.59 15.09
C PHE A 111 1.02 -12.71 15.80
N ASP A 112 1.20 -13.75 16.61
CA ASP A 112 2.48 -14.00 17.29
C ASP A 112 3.57 -14.37 16.28
N GLY A 113 3.25 -15.24 15.31
CA GLY A 113 4.14 -15.54 14.19
C GLY A 113 4.42 -14.31 13.32
N MET A 114 3.40 -13.49 13.05
CA MET A 114 3.56 -12.23 12.33
C MET A 114 4.58 -11.33 13.02
N LEU A 115 4.45 -11.09 14.32
CA LEU A 115 5.41 -10.29 15.09
C LEU A 115 6.81 -10.93 15.12
N ALA A 116 6.90 -12.26 15.22
CA ALA A 116 8.19 -12.97 15.21
C ALA A 116 8.93 -12.83 13.87
N SER A 117 8.20 -12.88 12.75
CA SER A 117 8.76 -12.58 11.42
C SER A 117 9.17 -11.12 11.30
N LEU A 118 8.30 -10.18 11.68
CA LEU A 118 8.55 -8.75 11.49
C LEU A 118 9.69 -8.20 12.36
N LYS A 119 10.02 -8.85 13.48
CA LYS A 119 11.22 -8.54 14.27
C LYS A 119 12.54 -8.90 13.57
N GLN A 120 12.50 -9.71 12.50
CA GLN A 120 13.69 -10.09 11.72
C GLN A 120 13.94 -9.16 10.53
N VAL A 121 12.97 -8.29 10.21
CA VAL A 121 13.09 -7.25 9.19
C VAL A 121 14.26 -6.34 9.55
N GLN A 122 15.14 -6.07 8.58
CA GLN A 122 16.32 -5.25 8.82
C GLN A 122 16.07 -3.78 8.45
N PRO A 123 16.81 -2.83 9.03
CA PRO A 123 16.73 -1.43 8.61
C PRO A 123 16.92 -1.28 7.10
N GLY A 124 16.02 -0.55 6.45
CA GLY A 124 16.01 -0.35 5.00
C GLY A 124 15.29 -1.44 4.18
N ASP A 125 14.75 -2.48 4.82
CA ASP A 125 13.72 -3.31 4.20
C ASP A 125 12.36 -2.58 4.23
N VAL A 126 11.44 -2.99 3.36
CA VAL A 126 10.05 -2.48 3.36
C VAL A 126 9.08 -3.60 3.70
N VAL A 127 8.01 -3.28 4.43
CA VAL A 127 6.92 -4.23 4.71
C VAL A 127 5.65 -3.76 4.01
N LEU A 128 5.04 -4.65 3.23
CA LEU A 128 3.74 -4.40 2.61
C LEU A 128 2.63 -4.96 3.50
N PHE A 129 1.70 -4.08 3.88
CA PHE A 129 0.48 -4.45 4.57
C PHE A 129 -0.75 -4.24 3.68
N HIS A 130 -1.73 -5.14 3.79
CA HIS A 130 -3.08 -4.87 3.32
C HIS A 130 -3.76 -4.01 4.39
N GLY A 131 -4.27 -2.83 4.02
CA GLY A 131 -4.86 -1.92 5.01
C GLY A 131 -6.11 -2.47 5.69
N CYS A 132 -6.90 -3.25 4.94
CA CYS A 132 -8.03 -4.06 5.40
C CYS A 132 -8.43 -5.03 4.28
N CYS A 133 -9.41 -5.89 4.56
CA CYS A 133 -9.95 -6.90 3.66
C CYS A 133 -8.84 -7.74 3.01
N HIS A 134 -7.96 -8.33 3.83
CA HIS A 134 -6.79 -9.07 3.36
C HIS A 134 -7.13 -10.02 2.21
N ASN A 135 -6.37 -9.95 1.13
CA ASN A 135 -6.49 -10.88 0.01
C ASN A 135 -5.35 -11.91 0.08
N PRO A 136 -5.62 -13.22 0.21
CA PRO A 136 -6.92 -13.87 -0.06
C PRO A 136 -7.76 -14.26 1.18
N THR A 137 -7.28 -14.00 2.40
CA THR A 137 -7.84 -14.66 3.60
C THR A 137 -9.12 -14.01 4.14
N GLY A 138 -9.30 -12.71 3.90
CA GLY A 138 -10.36 -11.88 4.50
C GLY A 138 -10.18 -11.59 5.99
N ILE A 139 -9.06 -12.00 6.59
CA ILE A 139 -8.76 -11.81 8.02
C ILE A 139 -7.93 -10.54 8.17
N ASP A 140 -8.33 -9.63 9.06
CA ASP A 140 -7.62 -8.39 9.31
C ASP A 140 -7.14 -8.28 10.76
N PRO A 141 -6.01 -7.59 11.03
CA PRO A 141 -5.63 -7.25 12.39
C PRO A 141 -6.67 -6.34 13.05
N THR A 142 -6.88 -6.55 14.34
CA THR A 142 -7.64 -5.64 15.22
C THR A 142 -6.94 -4.28 15.36
N ALA A 143 -7.66 -3.28 15.87
CA ALA A 143 -7.08 -1.96 16.11
C ALA A 143 -5.89 -2.01 17.09
N GLU A 144 -5.97 -2.86 18.11
CA GLU A 144 -4.92 -3.09 19.10
C GLU A 144 -3.69 -3.77 18.47
N GLN A 145 -3.91 -4.69 17.54
CA GLN A 145 -2.83 -5.33 16.78
C GLN A 145 -2.16 -4.33 15.82
N TRP A 146 -2.93 -3.47 15.14
CA TRP A 146 -2.39 -2.40 14.32
C TRP A 146 -1.53 -1.41 15.13
N GLN A 147 -1.94 -1.08 16.35
CA GLN A 147 -1.14 -0.26 17.27
C GLN A 147 0.23 -0.91 17.56
N GLN A 148 0.26 -2.21 17.82
CA GLN A 148 1.51 -2.95 18.05
C GLN A 148 2.40 -2.98 16.80
N LEU A 149 1.81 -3.20 15.63
CA LEU A 149 2.55 -3.16 14.36
C LEU A 149 3.15 -1.78 14.09
N ALA A 150 2.39 -0.71 14.34
CA ALA A 150 2.88 0.66 14.19
C ALA A 150 4.04 0.97 15.15
N GLN A 151 3.96 0.53 16.41
CA GLN A 151 5.04 0.67 17.38
C GLN A 151 6.29 -0.11 16.96
N LEU A 152 6.13 -1.34 16.45
CA LEU A 152 7.23 -2.14 15.95
C LEU A 152 7.93 -1.46 14.76
N SER A 153 7.16 -0.95 13.79
CA SER A 153 7.70 -0.21 12.65
C SER A 153 8.44 1.05 13.10
N GLN A 154 7.91 1.80 14.07
CA GLN A 154 8.60 2.99 14.59
C GLN A 154 9.92 2.65 15.29
N ALA A 155 9.97 1.52 16.01
CA ALA A 155 11.17 1.11 16.76
C ALA A 155 12.29 0.59 15.84
N ASN A 156 11.95 -0.04 14.72
CA ASN A 156 12.92 -0.69 13.83
C ASN A 156 13.43 0.19 12.68
N GLY A 157 12.80 1.36 12.46
CA GLY A 157 13.15 2.29 11.39
C GLY A 157 12.61 1.85 10.03
#